data_AF-A0AAV8WG29-F1
#
_entry.id   AF-A0AAV8WG29-F1
#
_cell.length_a   1.000
_cell.length_b   1.000
_cell.length_c   1.000
_cell.angle_alpha   90.00
_cell.angle_beta   90.00
_cell.angle_gamma   90.00
#
_symmetry.space_group_name_H-M   'P 1'
#
loop_
_entity.id
_entity.type
_entity.pdbx_description
1 polymer ?
#
loop_
_entity_poly.entity_id
_entity_poly.type
_entity_poly.pdbx_seq_one_letter_code
_entity_poly.pdbx_strand_id
1 'polypeptide(L)'
;MEPMETTDYFESYEDLDVHKLMLQDKPRNKAYKDAIFSNKDSFKDKVVLDVGAGTGILSVFCAQAGAKTVYAVEASNIYKIAEETVKENQCENIIKVINKRIEDVVLPEKVDVVVSEWMGFYLLHEAMLDSVITARDKYLKPDGLMFPDSATLYSVPCSVPSMFEFWEDVDGVSMKHFGSKIRRKASEKPLTEVVPPEALLCDPEVVVWLDLREVTYDDIKSVKMRHVAVANKQGKYQGICLWFTCTFPSTLTEPVTLSTEPEEPFTHWKQTTIILPQSIQVEEGSPIAYDLSLSRCEENNRRYSIEVTMLDPSEVEHPEYCPCHLTKCILVRAMLEKYEKDAISNIADG
;
A
#
# COMPACT_ATOMS: atom_id res chain seq x y z
N MET A 1 -2.55 13.45 -21.51
CA MET A 1 -2.92 14.04 -20.20
C MET A 1 -1.79 14.96 -19.83
N GLU A 2 -2.06 16.25 -19.67
CA GLU A 2 -1.06 17.20 -19.17
C GLU A 2 -0.54 16.75 -17.79
N PRO A 3 0.72 17.08 -17.45
CA PRO A 3 1.26 16.81 -16.12
C PRO A 3 0.40 17.57 -15.11
N MET A 4 -0.15 16.85 -14.13
CA MET A 4 -0.84 17.46 -13.00
C MET A 4 0.19 18.29 -12.23
N GLU A 5 0.07 19.62 -12.24
CA GLU A 5 0.95 20.48 -11.47
C GLU A 5 0.67 20.28 -9.97
N THR A 6 1.60 20.70 -9.11
CA THR A 6 1.41 20.56 -7.65
C THR A 6 0.14 21.28 -7.16
N THR A 7 -0.28 22.31 -7.88
CA THR A 7 -1.55 23.03 -7.69
C THR A 7 -2.76 22.13 -7.91
N ASP A 8 -2.81 21.41 -9.03
CA ASP A 8 -3.92 20.51 -9.40
C ASP A 8 -4.12 19.37 -8.38
N TYR A 9 -3.03 18.89 -7.76
CA TYR A 9 -3.11 17.89 -6.69
C TYR A 9 -3.86 18.44 -5.48
N PHE A 10 -3.47 19.60 -4.95
CA PHE A 10 -4.15 20.16 -3.77
C PHE A 10 -5.58 20.58 -4.09
N GLU A 11 -5.85 21.08 -5.30
CA GLU A 11 -7.20 21.39 -5.77
C GLU A 11 -8.11 20.15 -5.77
N SER A 12 -7.59 18.96 -6.10
CA SER A 12 -8.40 17.74 -6.03
C SER A 12 -8.84 17.37 -4.60
N TYR A 13 -8.08 17.77 -3.58
CA TYR A 13 -8.45 17.60 -2.17
C TYR A 13 -9.36 18.70 -1.65
N GLU A 14 -9.72 19.70 -2.44
CA GLU A 14 -10.74 20.68 -2.07
C GLU A 14 -12.16 20.15 -2.32
N ASP A 15 -12.29 19.05 -3.07
CA ASP A 15 -13.57 18.37 -3.29
C ASP A 15 -14.03 17.63 -2.01
N LEU A 16 -15.20 18.02 -1.52
CA LEU A 16 -15.82 17.42 -0.35
C LEU A 16 -16.15 15.94 -0.54
N ASP A 17 -16.40 15.48 -1.76
CA ASP A 17 -16.70 14.07 -2.02
C ASP A 17 -15.47 13.18 -1.78
N VAL A 18 -14.25 13.69 -1.98
CA VAL A 18 -13.00 12.98 -1.63
C VAL A 18 -12.90 12.80 -0.12
N HIS A 19 -13.13 13.85 0.67
CA HIS A 19 -13.13 13.78 2.13
C HIS A 19 -14.28 12.94 2.68
N LYS A 20 -15.45 12.98 2.05
CA LYS A 20 -16.59 12.14 2.42
C LYS A 20 -16.26 10.66 2.21
N LEU A 21 -15.64 10.29 1.08
CA LEU A 21 -15.19 8.92 0.82
C LEU A 21 -14.23 8.44 1.91
N MET A 22 -13.21 9.26 2.21
CA MET A 22 -12.22 9.02 3.27
C MET A 22 -12.83 8.90 4.67
N LEU A 23 -13.78 9.76 5.03
CA LEU A 23 -14.45 9.74 6.33
C LEU A 23 -15.46 8.59 6.46
N GLN A 24 -16.00 8.09 5.35
CA GLN A 24 -16.88 6.92 5.34
C GLN A 24 -16.13 5.58 5.31
N ASP A 25 -14.83 5.60 5.01
CA ASP A 25 -13.94 4.46 5.14
C ASP A 25 -13.71 4.10 6.62
N LYS A 26 -14.56 3.20 7.13
CA LYS A 26 -14.53 2.79 8.53
C LYS A 26 -13.23 2.06 8.91
N PRO A 27 -12.71 1.08 8.13
CA PRO A 27 -11.45 0.43 8.46
C PRO A 27 -10.29 1.42 8.58
N ARG A 28 -10.15 2.36 7.63
CA ARG A 28 -9.13 3.42 7.71
C ARG A 28 -9.22 4.21 9.01
N ASN A 29 -10.39 4.80 9.28
CA ASN A 29 -10.57 5.67 10.44
C ASN A 29 -10.43 4.90 11.76
N LYS A 30 -10.88 3.64 11.79
CA LYS A 30 -10.75 2.76 12.95
C LYS A 30 -9.29 2.41 13.23
N ALA A 31 -8.49 2.06 12.22
CA ALA A 31 -7.09 1.72 12.42
C ALA A 31 -6.30 2.87 13.06
N TYR A 32 -6.40 4.09 12.53
CA TYR A 32 -5.75 5.26 13.13
C TYR A 32 -6.25 5.54 14.55
N LYS A 33 -7.58 5.49 14.76
CA LYS A 33 -8.15 5.71 16.09
C LYS A 33 -7.64 4.67 17.09
N ASP A 34 -7.68 3.39 16.74
CA ASP A 34 -7.24 2.31 17.62
C ASP A 34 -5.74 2.40 17.89
N ALA A 35 -4.92 2.69 16.88
CA ALA A 35 -3.48 2.88 17.02
C ALA A 35 -3.14 4.04 17.96
N ILE A 36 -3.78 5.20 17.79
CA ILE A 36 -3.58 6.37 18.66
C ILE A 36 -4.04 6.07 20.09
N PHE A 37 -5.23 5.49 20.26
CA PHE A 37 -5.84 5.27 21.58
C PHE A 37 -5.24 4.09 22.36
N SER A 38 -4.68 3.08 21.68
CA SER A 38 -3.90 2.02 22.32
C SER A 38 -2.50 2.48 22.74
N ASN A 39 -1.99 3.57 22.15
CA ASN A 39 -0.70 4.17 22.48
C ASN A 39 -0.83 5.51 23.21
N LYS A 40 -1.88 5.73 24.01
CA LYS A 40 -2.14 7.03 24.69
C LYS A 40 -0.93 7.59 25.43
N ASP A 41 -0.13 6.76 26.08
CA ASP A 41 1.06 7.22 26.82
C ASP A 41 2.12 7.83 25.89
N SER A 42 2.16 7.42 24.62
CA SER A 42 3.00 8.01 23.57
C SER A 42 2.47 9.35 23.05
N PHE A 43 1.22 9.70 23.35
CA PHE A 43 0.61 10.98 22.96
C PHE A 43 0.45 11.94 24.15
N LYS A 44 0.26 11.42 25.36
CA LYS A 44 0.00 12.21 26.55
C LYS A 44 1.13 13.19 26.84
N ASP A 45 0.78 14.47 26.96
CA ASP A 45 1.70 15.58 27.21
C ASP A 45 2.78 15.76 26.12
N LYS A 46 2.59 15.14 24.93
CA LYS A 46 3.52 15.19 23.80
C LYS A 46 3.13 16.22 22.74
N VAL A 47 4.11 16.57 21.90
CA VAL A 47 3.92 17.43 20.73
C VAL A 47 3.80 16.55 19.49
N VAL A 48 2.72 16.73 18.74
CA VAL A 48 2.36 15.92 17.57
C VAL A 48 2.35 16.77 16.31
N LEU A 49 2.80 16.21 15.19
CA LEU A 49 2.64 16.78 13.86
C LEU A 49 1.71 15.88 13.04
N ASP A 50 0.60 16.45 12.54
CA ASP A 50 -0.32 15.80 11.60
C ASP A 50 -0.04 16.36 10.19
N VAL A 51 0.52 15.53 9.31
CA VAL A 51 0.96 15.93 7.96
C VAL A 51 -0.12 15.59 6.94
N GLY A 52 -0.70 16.61 6.30
CA GLY A 52 -1.87 16.45 5.44
C GLY A 52 -3.12 16.23 6.28
N ALA A 53 -3.37 17.14 7.22
CA ALA A 53 -4.40 16.96 8.24
C ALA A 53 -5.82 16.86 7.66
N GLY A 54 -6.05 17.30 6.42
CA GLY A 54 -7.34 17.25 5.75
C GLY A 54 -8.42 17.94 6.57
N THR A 55 -9.46 17.19 6.95
CA THR A 55 -10.54 17.69 7.83
C THR A 55 -10.18 17.78 9.32
N GLY A 56 -8.95 17.41 9.70
CA GLY A 56 -8.46 17.47 11.09
C GLY A 56 -8.87 16.31 11.98
N ILE A 57 -9.50 15.24 11.44
CA ILE A 57 -9.97 14.11 12.25
C ILE A 57 -8.85 13.42 13.04
N LEU A 58 -7.68 13.21 12.44
CA LEU A 58 -6.54 12.56 13.11
C LEU A 58 -5.94 13.47 14.18
N SER A 59 -5.83 14.77 13.90
CA SER A 59 -5.48 15.79 14.89
C SER A 59 -6.41 15.78 16.10
N VAL A 60 -7.72 15.64 15.90
CA VAL A 60 -8.70 15.53 17.00
C VAL A 60 -8.49 14.23 17.79
N PHE A 61 -8.22 13.09 17.15
CA PHE A 61 -7.87 11.86 17.87
C PHE A 61 -6.61 12.02 18.73
N CYS A 62 -5.58 12.69 18.22
CA CYS A 62 -4.36 12.97 18.97
C CYS A 62 -4.62 13.86 20.20
N ALA A 63 -5.43 14.91 20.05
CA ALA A 63 -5.84 15.77 21.17
C ALA A 63 -6.65 14.98 22.22
N GLN A 64 -7.60 14.14 21.78
CA GLN A 64 -8.38 13.26 22.67
C GLN A 64 -7.53 12.19 23.38
N ALA A 65 -6.40 11.80 22.78
CA ALA A 65 -5.42 10.91 23.40
C ALA A 65 -4.53 11.60 24.44
N GLY A 66 -4.62 12.93 24.58
CA GLY A 66 -3.92 13.71 25.60
C GLY A 66 -2.70 14.48 25.09
N ALA A 67 -2.56 14.67 23.76
CA ALA A 67 -1.50 15.51 23.20
C ALA A 67 -1.49 16.91 23.84
N LYS A 68 -0.30 17.40 24.18
CA LYS A 68 -0.10 18.77 24.69
C LYS A 68 -0.34 19.79 23.59
N THR A 69 0.13 19.49 22.39
CA THR A 69 -0.01 20.35 21.21
C THR A 69 -0.01 19.49 19.97
N VAL A 70 -0.90 19.78 19.02
CA VAL A 70 -0.93 19.16 17.70
C VAL A 70 -0.76 20.26 16.65
N TYR A 71 0.26 20.15 15.81
CA TYR A 71 0.42 20.98 14.61
C TYR A 71 -0.25 20.27 13.44
N ALA A 72 -1.42 20.75 13.02
CA ALA A 72 -2.20 20.18 11.93
C ALA A 72 -1.87 20.91 10.62
N VAL A 73 -0.99 20.34 9.81
CA VAL A 73 -0.50 20.98 8.58
C VAL A 73 -1.33 20.50 7.38
N GLU A 74 -1.98 21.43 6.69
CA GLU A 74 -2.82 21.15 5.53
C GLU A 74 -2.60 22.19 4.44
N ALA A 75 -2.24 21.75 3.23
CA ALA A 75 -1.87 22.65 2.15
C ALA A 75 -3.07 23.17 1.34
N SER A 76 -4.10 22.33 1.15
CA SER A 76 -5.32 22.67 0.40
C SER A 76 -6.26 23.56 1.21
N ASN A 77 -7.27 24.17 0.57
CA ASN A 77 -8.26 25.00 1.26
C ASN A 77 -9.16 24.24 2.26
N ILE A 78 -9.08 22.89 2.32
CA ILE A 78 -9.86 22.09 3.27
C ILE A 78 -9.47 22.38 4.73
N TYR A 79 -8.31 23.00 4.98
CA TYR A 79 -7.89 23.40 6.33
C TYR A 79 -8.95 24.24 7.07
N LYS A 80 -9.79 24.99 6.36
CA LYS A 80 -10.90 25.76 6.95
C LYS A 80 -11.92 24.84 7.63
N ILE A 81 -12.17 23.65 7.04
CA ILE A 81 -12.98 22.61 7.66
C ILE A 81 -12.26 22.01 8.86
N ALA A 82 -10.93 21.86 8.80
CA ALA A 82 -10.16 21.44 9.99
C ALA A 82 -10.31 22.44 11.14
N GLU A 83 -10.24 23.76 10.88
CA GLU A 83 -10.45 24.79 11.90
C GLU A 83 -11.84 24.68 12.56
N GLU A 84 -12.90 24.55 11.75
CA GLU A 84 -14.26 24.35 12.28
C GLU A 84 -14.38 23.02 13.05
N THR A 85 -13.80 21.94 12.54
CA THR A 85 -13.80 20.61 13.21
C THR A 85 -13.10 20.69 14.56
N VAL A 86 -11.96 21.37 14.65
CA VAL A 86 -11.21 21.60 15.89
C VAL A 86 -12.07 22.36 16.91
N LYS A 87 -12.79 23.38 16.46
CA LYS A 87 -13.68 24.19 17.29
C LYS A 87 -14.92 23.43 17.76
N GLU A 88 -15.57 22.69 16.88
CA GLU A 88 -16.72 21.82 17.21
C GLU A 88 -16.35 20.79 18.30
N ASN A 89 -15.11 20.31 18.28
CA ASN A 89 -14.58 19.35 19.25
C ASN A 89 -13.84 20.00 20.43
N GLN A 90 -13.92 21.33 20.58
CA GLN A 90 -13.35 22.08 21.72
C GLN A 90 -11.84 21.88 21.92
N CYS A 91 -11.11 21.65 20.82
CA CYS A 91 -9.68 21.34 20.83
C CYS A 91 -8.80 22.54 20.42
N GLU A 92 -9.36 23.75 20.33
CA GLU A 92 -8.67 24.98 19.87
C GLU A 92 -7.43 25.33 20.70
N ASN A 93 -7.40 24.95 21.98
CA ASN A 93 -6.27 25.21 22.88
C ASN A 93 -5.12 24.20 22.68
N ILE A 94 -5.34 23.12 21.94
CA ILE A 94 -4.39 22.02 21.74
C ILE A 94 -3.93 21.97 20.27
N ILE A 95 -4.87 22.08 19.34
CA ILE A 95 -4.62 21.89 17.91
C ILE A 95 -4.41 23.26 17.24
N LYS A 96 -3.29 23.39 16.53
CA LYS A 96 -2.94 24.56 15.73
C LYS A 96 -2.98 24.16 14.25
N VAL A 97 -4.01 24.61 13.54
CA VAL A 97 -4.12 24.39 12.09
C VAL A 97 -3.18 25.35 11.36
N ILE A 98 -2.40 24.84 10.40
CA ILE A 98 -1.41 25.61 9.63
C ILE A 98 -1.66 25.36 8.15
N ASN A 99 -2.16 26.37 7.44
CA ASN A 99 -2.38 26.27 6.00
C ASN A 99 -1.10 26.50 5.20
N LYS A 100 -0.31 25.44 5.01
CA LYS A 100 0.94 25.45 4.23
C LYS A 100 1.29 24.04 3.76
N ARG A 101 2.13 23.95 2.72
CA ARG A 101 2.87 22.72 2.42
C ARG A 101 3.89 22.45 3.53
N ILE A 102 4.08 21.19 3.91
CA ILE A 102 4.98 20.83 5.00
C ILE A 102 6.44 21.24 4.73
N GLU A 103 6.82 21.29 3.46
CA GLU A 103 8.13 21.75 2.99
C GLU A 103 8.39 23.22 3.36
N ASP A 104 7.34 24.05 3.40
CA ASP A 104 7.38 25.51 3.63
C ASP A 104 7.00 25.93 5.06
N VAL A 105 6.55 24.98 5.89
CA VAL A 105 6.26 25.23 7.30
C VAL A 105 7.56 25.52 8.06
N VAL A 106 7.45 26.32 9.12
CA VAL A 106 8.48 26.46 10.15
C VAL A 106 7.80 26.22 11.50
N LEU A 107 8.10 25.08 12.12
CA LEU A 107 7.60 24.76 13.46
C LEU A 107 8.51 25.37 14.54
N PRO A 108 7.97 25.79 15.69
CA PRO A 108 8.76 26.40 16.76
C PRO A 108 9.59 25.37 17.55
N GLU A 109 9.33 24.07 17.39
CA GLU A 109 9.97 22.98 18.13
C GLU A 109 9.96 21.67 17.33
N LYS A 110 10.81 20.72 17.74
CA LYS A 110 10.77 19.33 17.27
C LYS A 110 9.59 18.60 17.91
N VAL A 111 9.01 17.63 17.20
CA VAL A 111 7.82 16.87 17.63
C VAL A 111 8.19 15.47 18.12
N ASP A 112 7.40 14.94 19.05
CA ASP A 112 7.54 13.59 19.60
C ASP A 112 6.89 12.54 18.69
N VAL A 113 5.82 12.90 17.98
CA VAL A 113 5.07 11.99 17.10
C VAL A 113 4.75 12.69 15.78
N VAL A 114 4.94 11.99 14.67
CA VAL A 114 4.39 12.34 13.35
C VAL A 114 3.27 11.36 13.03
N VAL A 115 2.07 11.88 12.78
CA VAL A 115 0.91 11.13 12.27
C VAL A 115 0.65 11.61 10.86
N SER A 116 0.41 10.70 9.92
CA SER A 116 0.00 11.08 8.57
C SER A 116 -0.70 9.94 7.87
N GLU A 117 -1.79 10.27 7.20
CA GLU A 117 -2.43 9.39 6.23
C GLU A 117 -1.97 9.83 4.85
N TRP A 118 -0.94 9.15 4.34
CA TRP A 118 -0.20 9.53 3.12
C TRP A 118 -0.36 8.51 1.99
N MET A 119 -1.06 7.41 2.23
CA MET A 119 -1.03 6.25 1.36
C MET A 119 -1.89 6.50 0.13
N GLY A 120 -1.28 6.38 -1.05
CA GLY A 120 -2.02 6.38 -2.31
C GLY A 120 -2.51 4.98 -2.70
N PHE A 121 -3.14 4.86 -3.87
CA PHE A 121 -3.32 3.56 -4.52
C PHE A 121 -1.96 2.85 -4.65
N TYR A 122 -1.97 1.51 -4.55
CA TYR A 122 -0.76 0.69 -4.52
C TYR A 122 0.35 1.26 -3.59
N LEU A 123 -0.06 1.86 -2.47
CA LEU A 123 0.76 2.55 -1.46
C LEU A 123 1.41 3.86 -1.91
N LEU A 124 2.08 3.86 -3.07
CA LEU A 124 3.00 4.92 -3.47
C LEU A 124 2.39 5.97 -4.42
N HIS A 125 1.18 5.77 -4.93
CA HIS A 125 0.54 6.76 -5.81
C HIS A 125 0.47 8.15 -5.15
N GLU A 126 0.46 9.21 -5.97
CA GLU A 126 0.42 10.63 -5.57
C GLU A 126 1.63 11.17 -4.81
N ALA A 127 2.47 10.26 -4.33
CA ALA A 127 3.76 10.53 -3.73
C ALA A 127 3.75 11.43 -2.50
N MET A 128 2.71 11.32 -1.67
CA MET A 128 2.65 12.08 -0.42
C MET A 128 3.71 11.62 0.61
N LEU A 129 4.24 10.39 0.49
CA LEU A 129 5.32 9.90 1.34
C LEU A 129 6.57 10.81 1.30
N ASP A 130 6.87 11.45 0.17
CA ASP A 130 7.93 12.45 0.05
C ASP A 130 7.78 13.58 1.09
N SER A 131 6.57 14.10 1.24
CA SER A 131 6.25 15.15 2.22
C SER A 131 6.35 14.65 3.66
N VAL A 132 5.98 13.39 3.91
CA VAL A 132 6.12 12.75 5.23
C VAL A 132 7.60 12.54 5.59
N ILE A 133 8.44 12.12 4.64
CA ILE A 133 9.89 12.02 4.81
C ILE A 133 10.47 13.41 5.15
N THR A 134 10.08 14.46 4.41
CA THR A 134 10.47 15.84 4.75
C THR A 134 10.08 16.20 6.18
N ALA A 135 8.85 15.88 6.59
CA ALA A 135 8.34 16.19 7.92
C ALA A 135 9.15 15.49 9.01
N ARG A 136 9.41 14.19 8.84
CA ARG A 136 10.21 13.37 9.74
C ARG A 136 11.61 13.96 9.90
N ASP A 137 12.34 14.13 8.80
CA ASP A 137 13.74 14.56 8.83
C ASP A 137 13.90 15.97 9.44
N LYS A 138 12.96 16.87 9.11
CA LYS A 138 12.98 18.24 9.64
C LYS A 138 12.50 18.34 11.08
N TYR A 139 11.48 17.60 11.49
CA TYR A 139 10.73 17.89 12.72
C TYR A 139 10.68 16.78 13.75
N LEU A 140 10.87 15.51 13.39
CA LEU A 140 10.83 14.44 14.38
C LEU A 140 12.07 14.50 15.31
N LYS A 141 11.88 14.19 16.59
CA LYS A 141 12.97 13.96 17.55
C LYS A 141 13.65 12.61 17.26
N PRO A 142 14.91 12.40 17.68
CA PRO A 142 15.61 11.12 17.45
C PRO A 142 14.89 9.88 18.02
N ASP A 143 14.18 10.05 19.14
CA ASP A 143 13.36 9.03 19.81
C ASP A 143 11.87 9.12 19.47
N GLY A 144 11.51 9.94 18.49
CA GLY A 144 10.13 10.15 18.08
C GLY A 144 9.52 8.96 17.35
N LEU A 145 8.19 8.96 17.25
CA LEU A 145 7.42 7.88 16.65
C LEU A 145 6.73 8.33 15.36
N MET A 146 6.64 7.41 14.41
CA MET A 146 5.88 7.56 13.17
C MET A 146 4.57 6.77 13.29
N PHE A 147 3.45 7.34 12.86
CA PHE A 147 2.14 6.66 12.81
C PHE A 147 1.55 6.79 11.40
N PRO A 148 1.52 5.70 10.60
CA PRO A 148 2.09 4.36 10.86
C PRO A 148 3.63 4.37 10.97
N ASP A 149 4.26 3.27 11.41
CA ASP A 149 5.73 3.15 11.46
C ASP A 149 6.33 2.36 10.30
N SER A 150 5.53 1.53 9.67
CA SER A 150 5.95 0.74 8.52
C SER A 150 4.80 0.50 7.56
N ALA A 151 5.15 0.31 6.30
CA ALA A 151 4.21 -0.03 5.25
C ALA A 151 4.78 -1.08 4.30
N THR A 152 3.95 -2.02 3.85
CA THR A 152 4.34 -3.09 2.95
C THR A 152 3.43 -3.11 1.74
N LEU A 153 4.01 -3.12 0.54
CA LEU A 153 3.30 -3.33 -0.71
C LEU A 153 3.43 -4.81 -1.10
N TYR A 154 2.32 -5.44 -1.46
CA TYR A 154 2.26 -6.84 -1.88
C TYR A 154 1.84 -6.96 -3.34
N SER A 155 2.22 -8.05 -3.98
CA SER A 155 1.80 -8.42 -5.33
C SER A 155 1.39 -9.89 -5.42
N VAL A 156 0.28 -10.16 -6.12
CA VAL A 156 -0.24 -11.52 -6.34
C VAL A 156 -0.79 -11.72 -7.73
N PRO A 157 -0.36 -12.76 -8.46
CA PRO A 157 -1.04 -13.23 -9.67
C PRO A 157 -2.53 -13.51 -9.42
N CYS A 158 -3.42 -12.90 -10.20
CA CYS A 158 -4.85 -13.01 -10.00
C CYS A 158 -5.63 -13.29 -11.30
N SER A 159 -6.87 -13.75 -11.10
CA SER A 159 -7.93 -13.78 -12.12
C SER A 159 -8.74 -12.49 -12.06
N VAL A 160 -9.36 -12.11 -13.17
CA VAL A 160 -10.31 -10.98 -13.25
C VAL A 160 -11.52 -11.34 -14.14
N PRO A 161 -12.27 -12.39 -13.76
CA PRO A 161 -13.32 -12.94 -14.62
C PRO A 161 -14.45 -11.92 -14.86
N SER A 162 -14.82 -11.15 -13.84
CA SER A 162 -15.91 -10.17 -13.87
C SER A 162 -15.77 -9.12 -14.99
N MET A 163 -14.55 -8.84 -15.45
CA MET A 163 -14.29 -7.89 -16.54
C MET A 163 -14.42 -8.49 -17.94
N PHE A 164 -14.18 -9.80 -18.09
CA PHE A 164 -13.92 -10.40 -19.39
C PHE A 164 -14.85 -11.54 -19.78
N GLU A 165 -15.42 -12.27 -18.81
CA GLU A 165 -16.28 -13.42 -19.08
C GLU A 165 -17.63 -13.02 -19.70
N PHE A 166 -18.12 -11.81 -19.37
CA PHE A 166 -19.30 -11.22 -20.00
C PHE A 166 -19.20 -11.20 -21.54
N TRP A 167 -18.00 -11.03 -22.11
CA TRP A 167 -17.83 -10.98 -23.57
C TRP A 167 -17.80 -12.34 -24.24
N GLU A 168 -17.76 -13.44 -23.48
CA GLU A 168 -17.78 -14.79 -24.06
C GLU A 168 -19.15 -15.09 -24.70
N ASP A 169 -20.23 -14.62 -24.06
CA ASP A 169 -21.63 -14.72 -24.47
C ASP A 169 -22.40 -13.47 -24.00
N VAL A 170 -22.79 -12.62 -24.95
CA VAL A 170 -23.68 -11.47 -24.72
C VAL A 170 -25.01 -11.81 -25.39
N ASP A 171 -25.97 -12.27 -24.58
CA ASP A 171 -27.31 -12.67 -25.02
C ASP A 171 -27.31 -13.69 -26.17
N GLY A 172 -26.46 -14.71 -26.08
CA GLY A 172 -26.28 -15.77 -27.08
C GLY A 172 -25.33 -15.40 -28.23
N VAL A 173 -24.69 -14.23 -28.18
CA VAL A 173 -23.75 -13.76 -29.21
C VAL A 173 -22.33 -13.67 -28.63
N SER A 174 -21.39 -14.39 -29.24
CA SER A 174 -20.00 -14.29 -28.80
C SER A 174 -19.38 -12.95 -29.19
N MET A 175 -18.91 -12.20 -28.18
CA MET A 175 -18.26 -10.90 -28.33
C MET A 175 -16.76 -10.95 -27.96
N LYS A 176 -16.14 -12.14 -28.00
CA LYS A 176 -14.74 -12.37 -27.58
C LYS A 176 -13.74 -11.42 -28.23
N HIS A 177 -13.94 -11.06 -29.51
CA HIS A 177 -13.08 -10.09 -30.18
C HIS A 177 -13.15 -8.71 -29.54
N PHE A 178 -14.36 -8.23 -29.20
CA PHE A 178 -14.55 -6.98 -28.48
C PHE A 178 -13.92 -7.06 -27.07
N GLY A 179 -14.16 -8.15 -26.34
CA GLY A 179 -13.53 -8.41 -25.05
C GLY A 179 -12.00 -8.36 -25.10
N SER A 180 -11.39 -8.88 -26.17
CA SER A 180 -9.92 -8.79 -26.36
C SER A 180 -9.42 -7.35 -26.56
N LYS A 181 -10.21 -6.48 -27.22
CA LYS A 181 -9.89 -5.06 -27.39
C LYS A 181 -10.04 -4.31 -26.07
N ILE A 182 -11.09 -4.61 -25.30
CA ILE A 182 -11.26 -4.07 -23.94
C ILE A 182 -10.11 -4.49 -23.04
N ARG A 183 -9.69 -5.77 -23.07
CA ARG A 183 -8.52 -6.25 -22.31
C ARG A 183 -7.25 -5.50 -22.68
N ARG A 184 -6.96 -5.33 -23.97
CA ARG A 184 -5.77 -4.57 -24.41
C ARG A 184 -5.80 -3.13 -23.89
N LYS A 185 -6.95 -2.45 -23.98
CA LYS A 185 -7.10 -1.10 -23.43
C LYS A 185 -6.94 -1.09 -21.91
N ALA A 186 -7.46 -2.09 -21.22
CA ALA A 186 -7.32 -2.24 -19.77
C ALA A 186 -5.86 -2.51 -19.36
N SER A 187 -5.06 -3.18 -20.19
CA SER A 187 -3.62 -3.42 -19.92
C SER A 187 -2.74 -2.18 -20.08
N GLU A 188 -3.26 -1.07 -20.60
CA GLU A 188 -2.49 0.18 -20.78
C GLU A 188 -2.37 1.01 -19.49
N LYS A 189 -3.13 0.68 -18.44
CA LYS A 189 -3.09 1.37 -17.16
C LYS A 189 -3.55 0.48 -16.00
N PRO A 190 -3.06 0.70 -14.77
CA PRO A 190 -3.61 0.03 -13.59
C PRO A 190 -5.08 0.40 -13.37
N LEU A 191 -5.86 -0.55 -12.83
CA LEU A 191 -7.27 -0.38 -12.48
C LEU A 191 -7.48 -0.51 -10.98
N THR A 192 -8.34 0.31 -10.40
CA THR A 192 -8.69 0.26 -8.97
C THR A 192 -10.02 -0.44 -8.77
N GLU A 193 -9.97 -1.67 -8.26
CA GLU A 193 -11.12 -2.58 -8.22
C GLU A 193 -11.15 -3.40 -6.93
N VAL A 194 -12.33 -3.91 -6.58
CA VAL A 194 -12.46 -4.88 -5.48
C VAL A 194 -12.17 -6.25 -6.07
N VAL A 195 -11.03 -6.82 -5.70
CA VAL A 195 -10.64 -8.17 -6.09
C VAL A 195 -11.15 -9.14 -5.03
N PRO A 196 -11.95 -10.15 -5.37
CA PRO A 196 -12.41 -11.12 -4.39
C PRO A 196 -11.26 -12.09 -4.02
N PRO A 197 -11.17 -12.59 -2.77
CA PRO A 197 -10.09 -13.49 -2.35
C PRO A 197 -9.92 -14.72 -3.24
N GLU A 198 -11.04 -15.29 -3.72
CA GLU A 198 -11.03 -16.46 -4.60
C GLU A 198 -10.42 -16.17 -5.98
N ALA A 199 -10.19 -14.91 -6.36
CA ALA A 199 -9.50 -14.56 -7.58
C ALA A 199 -7.97 -14.60 -7.47
N LEU A 200 -7.40 -14.61 -6.26
CA LEU A 200 -5.96 -14.72 -6.04
C LEU A 200 -5.47 -16.14 -6.37
N LEU A 201 -4.43 -16.28 -7.18
CA LEU A 201 -3.95 -17.60 -7.65
C LEU A 201 -2.79 -18.16 -6.84
N CYS A 202 -2.06 -17.31 -6.13
CA CYS A 202 -0.85 -17.65 -5.39
C CYS A 202 -0.86 -16.96 -4.02
N ASP A 203 0.12 -17.29 -3.18
CA ASP A 203 0.39 -16.53 -1.95
C ASP A 203 0.95 -15.13 -2.26
N PRO A 204 0.76 -14.16 -1.36
CA PRO A 204 1.32 -12.82 -1.47
C PRO A 204 2.82 -12.75 -1.34
N GLU A 205 3.43 -12.02 -2.26
CA GLU A 205 4.84 -11.65 -2.20
C GLU A 205 5.00 -10.17 -1.85
N VAL A 206 5.99 -9.87 -1.00
CA VAL A 206 6.38 -8.50 -0.67
C VAL A 206 7.11 -7.86 -1.86
N VAL A 207 6.54 -6.79 -2.40
CA VAL A 207 7.17 -5.92 -3.40
C VAL A 207 8.20 -5.01 -2.74
N VAL A 208 7.80 -4.38 -1.63
CA VAL A 208 8.66 -3.53 -0.81
C VAL A 208 8.10 -3.43 0.61
N TRP A 209 9.00 -3.44 1.58
CA TRP A 209 8.74 -3.09 2.97
C TRP A 209 9.47 -1.79 3.29
N LEU A 210 8.75 -0.83 3.84
CA LEU A 210 9.24 0.52 4.14
C LEU A 210 9.22 0.72 5.66
N ASP A 211 10.40 0.92 6.26
CA ASP A 211 10.51 1.47 7.60
C ASP A 211 10.38 3.00 7.51
N LEU A 212 9.30 3.57 8.02
CA LEU A 212 9.03 4.99 7.89
C LEU A 212 9.97 5.85 8.74
N ARG A 213 10.77 5.27 9.64
CA ARG A 213 11.81 6.00 10.36
C ARG A 213 13.06 6.21 9.52
N GLU A 214 13.35 5.31 8.60
CA GLU A 214 14.63 5.26 7.88
C GLU A 214 14.49 5.47 6.37
N VAL A 215 13.32 5.20 5.78
CA VAL A 215 13.09 5.27 4.33
C VAL A 215 13.48 6.64 3.77
N THR A 216 14.16 6.63 2.63
CA THR A 216 14.61 7.83 1.92
C THR A 216 13.86 8.00 0.60
N TYR A 217 14.03 9.17 -0.05
CA TYR A 217 13.48 9.42 -1.38
C TYR A 217 14.00 8.43 -2.43
N ASP A 218 15.27 8.04 -2.32
CA ASP A 218 15.89 7.15 -3.30
C ASP A 218 15.31 5.73 -3.20
N ASP A 219 14.97 5.27 -1.99
CA ASP A 219 14.37 3.95 -1.75
C ASP A 219 13.00 3.79 -2.43
N ILE A 220 12.24 4.88 -2.55
CA ILE A 220 10.89 4.89 -3.14
C ILE A 220 10.86 5.39 -4.58
N LYS A 221 11.98 5.87 -5.12
CA LYS A 221 12.06 6.39 -6.50
C LYS A 221 11.91 5.27 -7.53
N SER A 222 12.47 4.10 -7.25
CA SER A 222 12.36 2.92 -8.11
C SER A 222 12.35 1.66 -7.26
N VAL A 223 11.21 0.98 -7.24
CA VAL A 223 11.02 -0.31 -6.57
C VAL A 223 10.98 -1.38 -7.64
N LYS A 224 11.74 -2.46 -7.46
CA LYS A 224 11.82 -3.58 -8.40
C LYS A 224 11.82 -4.89 -7.64
N MET A 225 11.09 -5.86 -8.18
CA MET A 225 11.14 -7.24 -7.72
C MET A 225 11.16 -8.18 -8.90
N ARG A 226 11.81 -9.33 -8.69
CA ARG A 226 11.67 -10.52 -9.51
C ARG A 226 11.07 -11.59 -8.63
N HIS A 227 10.01 -12.25 -9.07
CA HIS A 227 9.40 -13.30 -8.28
C HIS A 227 8.93 -14.48 -9.13
N VAL A 228 8.98 -15.65 -8.51
CA VAL A 228 8.43 -16.90 -9.03
C VAL A 228 7.35 -17.36 -8.05
N ALA A 229 6.12 -16.98 -8.34
CA ALA A 229 4.97 -17.42 -7.56
C ALA A 229 4.62 -18.86 -7.95
N VAL A 230 4.01 -19.60 -7.03
CA VAL A 230 3.48 -20.94 -7.33
C VAL A 230 1.97 -20.89 -7.17
N ALA A 231 1.26 -21.33 -8.22
CA ALA A 231 -0.19 -21.34 -8.21
C ALA A 231 -0.70 -22.33 -7.16
N ASN A 232 -1.50 -21.86 -6.22
CA ASN A 232 -2.14 -22.67 -5.18
C ASN A 232 -3.44 -23.32 -5.66
N LYS A 233 -3.91 -22.96 -6.87
CA LYS A 233 -5.08 -23.54 -7.53
C LYS A 233 -5.05 -23.34 -9.04
N GLN A 234 -5.86 -24.10 -9.75
CA GLN A 234 -6.13 -23.85 -11.17
C GLN A 234 -6.90 -22.54 -11.37
N GLY A 235 -6.64 -21.83 -12.47
CA GLY A 235 -7.34 -20.59 -12.79
C GLY A 235 -6.84 -19.89 -14.03
N LYS A 236 -7.41 -18.71 -14.31
CA LYS A 236 -7.01 -17.86 -15.43
C LYS A 236 -6.10 -16.76 -14.89
N TYR A 237 -4.79 -16.87 -15.09
CA TYR A 237 -3.85 -15.79 -14.80
C TYR A 237 -4.08 -14.64 -15.79
N GLN A 238 -4.62 -13.54 -15.28
CA GLN A 238 -5.16 -12.44 -16.08
C GLN A 238 -4.68 -11.06 -15.63
N GLY A 239 -4.03 -10.99 -14.47
CA GLY A 239 -3.49 -9.76 -13.93
C GLY A 239 -2.63 -10.00 -12.71
N ILE A 240 -2.02 -8.93 -12.21
CA ILE A 240 -1.34 -8.89 -10.91
C ILE A 240 -2.13 -7.94 -10.02
N CYS A 241 -2.59 -8.42 -8.88
CA CYS A 241 -3.24 -7.65 -7.84
C CYS A 241 -2.17 -7.07 -6.90
N LEU A 242 -2.28 -5.79 -6.59
CA LEU A 242 -1.47 -5.07 -5.62
C LEU A 242 -2.35 -4.53 -4.50
N TRP A 243 -1.87 -4.65 -3.27
CA TRP A 243 -2.44 -4.03 -2.09
C TRP A 243 -1.34 -3.71 -1.09
N PHE A 244 -1.68 -2.99 -0.03
CA PHE A 244 -0.72 -2.65 1.00
C PHE A 244 -1.27 -2.86 2.41
N THR A 245 -0.34 -3.00 3.34
CA THR A 245 -0.62 -3.03 4.78
C THR A 245 0.29 -2.04 5.49
N CYS A 246 -0.30 -1.17 6.30
CA CYS A 246 0.43 -0.31 7.23
C CYS A 246 0.36 -0.91 8.64
N THR A 247 1.48 -0.88 9.36
CA THR A 247 1.55 -1.28 10.76
C THR A 247 1.81 -0.04 11.61
N PHE A 248 1.20 0.03 12.77
CA PHE A 248 1.38 1.12 13.71
C PHE A 248 2.26 0.69 14.89
N PRO A 249 3.01 1.62 15.51
CA PRO A 249 3.73 1.34 16.75
C PRO A 249 2.80 0.71 17.78
N SER A 250 3.28 -0.32 18.47
CA SER A 250 2.51 -0.99 19.49
C SER A 250 3.40 -1.56 20.58
N THR A 251 2.89 -1.53 21.81
CA THR A 251 3.42 -2.30 22.94
C THR A 251 2.62 -3.58 23.19
N LEU A 252 1.54 -3.80 22.41
CA LEU A 252 0.70 -5.00 22.46
C LEU A 252 1.38 -6.16 21.72
N THR A 253 0.96 -7.39 22.03
CA THR A 253 1.44 -8.61 21.36
C THR A 253 1.15 -8.59 19.85
N GLU A 254 0.00 -8.03 19.46
CA GLU A 254 -0.38 -7.83 18.07
C GLU A 254 -0.51 -6.32 17.81
N PRO A 255 0.27 -5.75 16.88
CA PRO A 255 0.16 -4.35 16.53
C PRO A 255 -1.14 -4.07 15.76
N VAL A 256 -1.63 -2.84 15.85
CA VAL A 256 -2.74 -2.40 14.99
C VAL A 256 -2.22 -2.32 13.55
N THR A 257 -3.00 -2.84 12.62
CA THR A 257 -2.72 -2.78 11.18
C THR A 257 -3.87 -2.15 10.41
N LEU A 258 -3.54 -1.53 9.28
CA LEU A 258 -4.48 -1.11 8.25
C LEU A 258 -4.10 -1.84 6.96
N SER A 259 -4.83 -2.91 6.64
CA SER A 259 -4.63 -3.70 5.44
C SER A 259 -5.69 -3.36 4.39
N THR A 260 -5.27 -3.37 3.12
CA THR A 260 -6.14 -3.22 1.95
C THR A 260 -6.24 -4.53 1.16
N GLU A 261 -5.86 -5.66 1.75
CA GLU A 261 -5.93 -6.96 1.09
C GLU A 261 -7.37 -7.43 0.82
N PRO A 262 -7.58 -8.31 -0.17
CA PRO A 262 -8.90 -8.83 -0.53
C PRO A 262 -9.74 -9.46 0.60
N GLU A 263 -9.10 -10.08 1.59
CA GLU A 263 -9.80 -10.77 2.69
C GLU A 263 -10.25 -9.81 3.81
N GLU A 264 -9.69 -8.61 3.84
CA GLU A 264 -9.98 -7.60 4.85
C GLU A 264 -11.21 -6.77 4.48
N PRO A 265 -11.86 -6.10 5.47
CA PRO A 265 -12.98 -5.22 5.21
C PRO A 265 -12.65 -4.14 4.17
N PHE A 266 -13.64 -3.85 3.32
CA PHE A 266 -13.52 -2.87 2.24
C PHE A 266 -12.95 -1.52 2.70
N THR A 267 -11.92 -1.06 1.99
CA THR A 267 -11.36 0.29 2.07
C THR A 267 -11.58 1.03 0.74
N HIS A 268 -11.51 2.36 0.76
CA HIS A 268 -11.70 3.17 -0.45
C HIS A 268 -10.55 2.99 -1.47
N TRP A 269 -9.36 2.57 -1.02
CA TRP A 269 -8.25 2.21 -1.89
C TRP A 269 -8.53 0.97 -2.73
N LYS A 270 -9.38 0.06 -2.22
CA LYS A 270 -9.61 -1.27 -2.81
C LYS A 270 -8.26 -1.96 -3.08
N GLN A 271 -8.13 -2.64 -4.21
CA GLN A 271 -6.86 -3.13 -4.72
C GLN A 271 -6.54 -2.50 -6.08
N THR A 272 -5.27 -2.50 -6.44
CA THR A 272 -4.82 -2.09 -7.78
C THR A 272 -4.53 -3.33 -8.61
N THR A 273 -5.18 -3.49 -9.74
CA THR A 273 -4.93 -4.61 -10.66
C THR A 273 -4.24 -4.14 -11.93
N ILE A 274 -3.13 -4.80 -12.27
CA ILE A 274 -2.43 -4.65 -13.55
C ILE A 274 -2.94 -5.76 -14.47
N ILE A 275 -3.67 -5.39 -15.52
CA ILE A 275 -4.28 -6.35 -16.43
C ILE A 275 -3.26 -6.85 -17.45
N LEU A 276 -3.17 -8.17 -17.61
CA LEU A 276 -2.36 -8.76 -18.66
C LEU A 276 -3.06 -8.65 -20.02
N PRO A 277 -2.31 -8.42 -21.10
CA PRO A 277 -2.87 -8.30 -22.45
C PRO A 277 -3.50 -9.61 -22.94
N GLN A 278 -3.15 -10.75 -22.32
CA GLN A 278 -3.68 -12.07 -22.62
C GLN A 278 -4.01 -12.83 -21.32
N SER A 279 -4.96 -13.76 -21.41
CA SER A 279 -5.32 -14.67 -20.32
C SER A 279 -4.52 -15.96 -20.47
N ILE A 280 -3.87 -16.40 -19.39
CA ILE A 280 -3.05 -17.61 -19.37
C ILE A 280 -3.73 -18.62 -18.45
N GLN A 281 -3.97 -19.85 -18.93
CA GLN A 281 -4.48 -20.91 -18.06
C GLN A 281 -3.33 -21.42 -17.19
N VAL A 282 -3.56 -21.53 -15.89
CA VAL A 282 -2.59 -22.08 -14.92
C VAL A 282 -3.22 -23.24 -14.17
N GLU A 283 -2.41 -24.25 -13.89
CA GLU A 283 -2.76 -25.40 -13.06
C GLU A 283 -2.13 -25.23 -11.67
N GLU A 284 -2.69 -25.89 -10.66
CA GLU A 284 -2.10 -25.95 -9.33
C GLU A 284 -0.65 -26.49 -9.36
N GLY A 285 0.23 -25.86 -8.59
CA GLY A 285 1.67 -26.11 -8.55
C GLY A 285 2.46 -25.59 -9.75
N SER A 286 1.82 -24.90 -10.70
CA SER A 286 2.52 -24.25 -11.82
C SER A 286 3.25 -23.00 -11.35
N PRO A 287 4.52 -22.78 -11.76
CA PRO A 287 5.21 -21.54 -11.44
C PRO A 287 4.78 -20.40 -12.38
N ILE A 288 4.70 -19.19 -11.84
CA ILE A 288 4.41 -17.94 -12.54
C ILE A 288 5.58 -16.99 -12.25
N ALA A 289 6.40 -16.73 -13.26
CA ALA A 289 7.57 -15.86 -13.13
C ALA A 289 7.32 -14.50 -13.77
N TYR A 290 7.64 -13.42 -13.03
CA TYR A 290 7.51 -12.05 -13.52
C TYR A 290 8.50 -11.11 -12.84
N ASP A 291 8.91 -10.07 -13.56
CA ASP A 291 9.50 -8.87 -12.98
C ASP A 291 8.39 -7.81 -12.84
N LEU A 292 8.34 -7.14 -11.69
CA LEU A 292 7.49 -5.98 -11.44
C LEU A 292 8.37 -4.80 -11.07
N SER A 293 8.17 -3.66 -11.73
CA SER A 293 8.84 -2.41 -11.37
C SER A 293 7.87 -1.25 -11.27
N LEU A 294 8.06 -0.43 -10.25
CA LEU A 294 7.38 0.84 -10.03
C LEU A 294 8.46 1.91 -10.03
N SER A 295 8.45 2.82 -11.00
CA SER A 295 9.46 3.88 -11.11
C SER A 295 8.80 5.23 -11.28
N ARG A 296 9.30 6.23 -10.54
CA ARG A 296 8.79 7.60 -10.59
C ARG A 296 8.89 8.17 -12.02
N CYS A 297 7.82 8.80 -12.49
CA CYS A 297 7.84 9.45 -13.80
C CYS A 297 8.68 10.74 -13.75
N GLU A 298 9.58 10.94 -14.71
CA GLU A 298 10.42 12.15 -14.78
C GLU A 298 9.60 13.42 -15.06
N GLU A 299 8.56 13.31 -15.88
CA GLU A 299 7.67 14.42 -16.27
C GLU A 299 6.69 14.82 -15.17
N ASN A 300 6.34 13.88 -14.29
CA ASN A 300 5.41 14.11 -13.19
C ASN A 300 5.81 13.24 -12.00
N ASN A 301 6.49 13.85 -11.05
CA ASN A 301 6.92 13.18 -9.85
C ASN A 301 5.77 12.83 -8.89
N ARG A 302 4.49 12.94 -9.23
CA ARG A 302 3.39 12.34 -8.43
C ARG A 302 2.88 11.03 -9.02
N ARG A 303 3.44 10.60 -10.16
CA ARG A 303 3.06 9.38 -10.86
C ARG A 303 4.20 8.37 -10.89
N TYR A 304 3.81 7.10 -10.96
CA TYR A 304 4.70 5.98 -11.19
C TYR A 304 4.36 5.34 -12.53
N SER A 305 5.40 4.99 -13.28
CA SER A 305 5.32 4.00 -14.33
C SER A 305 5.37 2.62 -13.68
N ILE A 306 4.44 1.76 -14.05
CA ILE A 306 4.39 0.37 -13.58
C ILE A 306 4.64 -0.53 -14.79
N GLU A 307 5.69 -1.34 -14.71
CA GLU A 307 6.05 -2.28 -15.75
C GLU A 307 6.04 -3.71 -15.20
N VAL A 308 5.37 -4.60 -15.92
CA VAL A 308 5.33 -6.03 -15.64
C VAL A 308 5.94 -6.75 -16.83
N THR A 309 7.03 -7.47 -16.60
CA THR A 309 7.63 -8.35 -17.61
C THR A 309 7.35 -9.79 -17.26
N MET A 310 6.63 -10.49 -18.14
CA MET A 310 6.40 -11.91 -18.01
C MET A 310 7.69 -12.67 -18.34
N LEU A 311 8.11 -13.56 -17.45
CA LEU A 311 9.34 -14.34 -17.61
C LEU A 311 8.99 -15.80 -17.88
N ASP A 312 9.92 -16.53 -18.52
CA ASP A 312 9.82 -17.99 -18.61
C ASP A 312 10.27 -18.61 -17.27
N PRO A 313 9.37 -19.29 -16.53
CA PRO A 313 9.72 -19.92 -15.27
C PRO A 313 10.83 -20.99 -15.40
N SER A 314 11.02 -21.57 -16.59
CA SER A 314 12.07 -22.56 -16.83
C SER A 314 13.46 -21.93 -16.88
N GLU A 315 13.57 -20.66 -17.30
CA GLU A 315 14.82 -19.94 -17.52
C GLU A 315 15.28 -19.09 -16.32
N VAL A 316 14.39 -18.84 -15.35
CA VAL A 316 14.73 -18.08 -14.14
C VAL A 316 15.15 -18.98 -12.96
N GLU A 317 15.90 -18.41 -12.04
CA GLU A 317 16.19 -19.02 -10.74
C GLU A 317 14.93 -19.03 -9.86
N HIS A 318 14.78 -20.11 -9.11
CA HIS A 318 13.65 -20.32 -8.20
C HIS A 318 14.16 -20.26 -6.76
N PRO A 319 13.30 -19.91 -5.78
CA PRO A 319 13.65 -20.05 -4.36
C PRO A 319 14.17 -21.46 -4.04
N GLU A 320 15.09 -21.56 -3.07
CA GLU A 320 15.73 -22.84 -2.70
C GLU A 320 14.70 -23.93 -2.36
N TYR A 321 13.61 -23.55 -1.69
CA TYR A 321 12.48 -24.41 -1.36
C TYR A 321 11.23 -24.09 -2.19
N CYS A 322 11.39 -23.89 -3.51
CA CYS A 322 10.24 -23.65 -4.39
C CYS A 322 9.33 -24.88 -4.46
N PRO A 323 8.01 -24.77 -4.18
CA PRO A 323 7.08 -25.91 -4.16
C PRO A 323 6.54 -26.32 -5.54
N CYS A 324 6.95 -25.66 -6.63
CA CYS A 324 6.37 -25.89 -7.96
C CYS A 324 6.65 -27.30 -8.54
N HIS A 325 5.95 -27.62 -9.62
CA HIS A 325 6.03 -28.91 -10.31
C HIS A 325 7.14 -29.00 -11.38
N LEU A 326 8.03 -28.00 -11.52
CA LEU A 326 9.17 -28.16 -12.42
C LEU A 326 10.12 -29.24 -11.91
N THR A 327 10.59 -30.09 -12.82
CA THR A 327 11.50 -31.21 -12.50
C THR A 327 12.74 -30.73 -11.75
N LYS A 328 13.31 -29.57 -12.12
CA LYS A 328 14.45 -28.98 -11.41
C LYS A 328 14.16 -28.73 -9.92
N CYS A 329 12.97 -28.22 -9.59
CA CYS A 329 12.58 -27.91 -8.21
C CYS A 329 12.27 -29.17 -7.42
N ILE A 330 11.58 -30.15 -8.03
CA ILE A 330 11.31 -31.45 -7.39
C ILE A 330 12.63 -32.14 -6.99
N LEU A 331 13.63 -32.13 -7.89
CA LEU A 331 14.93 -32.72 -7.61
C LEU A 331 15.69 -31.97 -6.51
N VAL A 332 15.69 -30.62 -6.53
CA VAL A 332 16.33 -29.80 -5.49
C VAL A 332 15.70 -30.07 -4.12
N ARG A 333 14.36 -30.07 -4.01
CA ARG A 333 13.66 -30.39 -2.75
C ARG A 333 14.04 -31.78 -2.23
N ALA A 334 14.01 -32.80 -3.10
CA ALA A 334 14.38 -34.16 -2.71
C ALA A 334 15.85 -34.28 -2.26
N MET A 335 16.76 -33.50 -2.84
CA MET A 335 18.16 -33.44 -2.40
C MET A 335 18.27 -32.77 -1.03
N LEU A 336 17.63 -31.63 -0.81
CA LEU A 336 17.64 -30.92 0.48
C LEU A 336 17.07 -31.78 1.61
N GLU A 337 15.92 -32.43 1.39
CA GLU A 337 15.33 -33.36 2.35
C GLU A 337 16.27 -34.52 2.71
N LYS A 338 17.05 -35.00 1.74
CA LYS A 338 18.05 -36.04 1.98
C LYS A 338 19.22 -35.50 2.81
N TYR A 339 19.74 -34.33 2.48
CA TYR A 339 20.81 -33.69 3.24
C TYR A 339 20.40 -33.40 4.69
N GLU A 340 19.18 -32.93 4.92
CA GLU A 340 18.66 -32.70 6.28
C GLU A 340 18.57 -34.00 7.08
N LYS A 341 18.05 -35.08 6.48
CA LYS A 341 18.01 -36.41 7.12
C LYS A 341 19.41 -36.92 7.44
N ASP A 342 20.34 -36.80 6.51
CA ASP A 342 21.73 -37.22 6.68
C ASP A 342 22.42 -36.38 7.77
N ALA A 343 22.20 -35.06 7.82
CA ALA A 343 22.73 -34.18 8.86
C ALA A 343 22.20 -34.51 10.26
N ILE A 344 20.90 -34.79 10.39
CA ILE A 344 20.27 -35.20 11.66
C ILE A 344 20.83 -36.55 12.14
N SER A 345 21.03 -37.51 11.23
CA SER A 345 21.60 -38.81 11.58
C SER A 345 23.04 -38.72 12.10
N ASN A 346 23.87 -37.86 11.50
CA ASN A 346 25.26 -37.65 11.92
C ASN A 346 25.39 -36.92 13.28
N ILE A 347 24.37 -36.18 13.71
CA ILE A 347 24.33 -35.54 15.04
C ILE A 347 23.83 -36.52 16.10
N ALA A 348 23.00 -37.50 15.73
CA ALA A 348 22.49 -38.51 16.66
C ALA A 348 23.51 -39.62 16.97
N ASP A 349 24.49 -39.84 16.08
CA ASP A 349 25.53 -40.86 16.20
C ASP A 349 26.87 -40.35 16.78
N GLY A 350 26.94 -39.08 17.20
CA GLY A 350 28.12 -38.44 17.84
C GLY A 350 27.82 -37.97 19.25
#